data_AF-A0A841NFC5-F1
#
_entry.id   AF-A0A841NFC5-F1
#
_cell.length_a   1.000
_cell.length_b   1.000
_cell.length_c   1.000
_cell.angle_alpha   90.00
_cell.angle_beta   90.00
_cell.angle_gamma   90.00
#
_symmetry.space_group_name_H-M   'P 1'
#
loop_
_entity.id
_entity.type
_entity.pdbx_description
1 polymer ?
#
loop_
_entity_poly.entity_id
_entity_poly.type
_entity_poly.pdbx_seq_one_letter_code
_entity_poly.pdbx_strand_id
1 'polypeptide(L)'
;MKTMIYFFLPFIGMSVQGQVGINTQTPETTLEVVGKPNDTNHFDGIIPPRITGNQLATKTYSIAKKGAVVFATTSASNLSGQVKNITEAAPYYFDGNLWQPFSKEIAPIEYQIILSFDPNSTTALTATSTWSAPVNYSGNTNAYLTSTKTYTIGTKNFGGLKGGVLFRKVQGIVNVRFQIYRSSDSSPISGNAFMNISNIYSDIGYIPNQIVLLHTENSSQFFPALLENYAIQIPQTSLSAMSTSYYTYGEVQGYSNRIKPFLP
;
A
#
# COMPACT_ATOMS: atom_id res chain seq x y z
N MET A 1 11.71 -90.21 -15.92
CA MET A 1 11.96 -88.88 -15.31
C MET A 1 12.05 -87.88 -16.46
N LYS A 2 11.00 -87.10 -16.70
CA LYS A 2 10.90 -85.65 -16.39
C LYS A 2 12.08 -84.83 -16.94
N THR A 3 11.78 -83.94 -17.88
CA THR A 3 12.08 -82.50 -17.70
C THR A 3 11.17 -81.66 -18.61
N MET A 4 10.18 -80.98 -18.01
CA MET A 4 9.54 -79.83 -18.66
C MET A 4 10.45 -78.62 -18.51
N ILE A 5 10.90 -78.06 -19.61
CA ILE A 5 11.59 -76.77 -19.65
C ILE A 5 10.52 -75.68 -19.66
N TYR A 6 10.42 -74.92 -18.57
CA TYR A 6 9.62 -73.70 -18.51
C TYR A 6 10.44 -72.56 -19.12
N PHE A 7 9.92 -71.97 -20.20
CA PHE A 7 10.49 -70.78 -20.82
C PHE A 7 10.18 -69.57 -19.93
N PHE A 8 11.18 -69.12 -19.16
CA PHE A 8 11.06 -67.93 -18.32
C PHE A 8 11.28 -66.70 -19.20
N LEU A 9 10.21 -65.95 -19.51
CA LEU A 9 10.28 -64.70 -20.27
C LEU A 9 10.55 -63.53 -19.29
N PRO A 10 11.72 -62.88 -19.30
CA PRO A 10 11.93 -61.70 -18.48
C PRO A 10 11.16 -60.51 -19.08
N PHE A 11 10.20 -59.97 -18.32
CA PHE A 11 9.49 -58.75 -18.64
C PHE A 11 10.43 -57.57 -18.37
N ILE A 12 11.05 -56.99 -19.42
CA ILE A 12 11.81 -55.75 -19.29
C ILE A 12 10.80 -54.60 -19.22
N GLY A 13 10.54 -54.11 -18.01
CA GLY A 13 9.80 -52.88 -17.80
C GLY A 13 10.68 -51.67 -18.14
N MET A 14 10.38 -50.99 -19.24
CA MET A 14 10.97 -49.69 -19.55
C MET A 14 10.21 -48.61 -18.76
N SER A 15 10.86 -48.02 -17.75
CA SER A 15 10.40 -46.78 -17.13
C SER A 15 10.87 -45.60 -17.98
N VAL A 16 9.98 -45.03 -18.80
CA VAL A 16 10.26 -43.76 -19.50
C VAL A 16 9.97 -42.62 -18.53
N GLN A 17 10.98 -41.85 -18.14
CA GLN A 17 10.79 -40.61 -17.39
C GLN A 17 10.54 -39.46 -18.37
N GLY A 18 9.34 -38.90 -18.35
CA GLY A 18 8.91 -37.80 -19.22
C GLY A 18 9.24 -36.41 -18.66
N GLN A 19 10.45 -36.19 -18.16
CA GLN A 19 10.89 -34.84 -17.81
C GLN A 19 11.18 -34.06 -19.10
N VAL A 20 10.54 -32.90 -19.25
CA VAL A 20 10.66 -32.07 -20.46
C VAL A 20 11.43 -30.81 -20.08
N GLY A 21 12.75 -30.83 -20.27
CA GLY A 21 13.56 -29.62 -20.29
C GLY A 21 13.50 -28.97 -21.67
N ILE A 22 13.29 -27.65 -21.75
CA ILE A 22 13.51 -26.89 -22.99
C ILE A 22 14.84 -26.19 -22.85
N ASN A 23 15.76 -26.47 -23.77
CA ASN A 23 17.16 -26.01 -23.73
C ASN A 23 17.96 -26.47 -22.49
N THR A 24 17.54 -27.53 -21.81
CA THR A 24 18.33 -28.18 -20.73
C THR A 24 18.27 -29.70 -20.84
N GLN A 25 19.41 -30.37 -20.70
CA GLN A 25 19.52 -31.84 -20.73
C GLN A 25 19.27 -32.47 -19.35
N THR A 26 19.37 -31.67 -18.29
CA THR A 26 19.23 -32.08 -16.90
C THR A 26 18.28 -31.10 -16.20
N PRO A 27 16.97 -31.18 -16.48
CA PRO A 27 16.02 -30.28 -15.85
C PRO A 27 15.92 -30.53 -14.34
N GLU A 28 16.04 -29.48 -13.54
CA GLU A 28 15.93 -29.52 -12.08
C GLU A 28 14.46 -29.59 -11.60
N THR A 29 13.51 -29.32 -12.49
CA THR A 29 12.07 -29.38 -12.20
C THR A 29 11.30 -30.00 -13.36
N THR A 30 10.02 -30.31 -13.17
CA THR A 30 9.16 -30.96 -14.19
C THR A 30 9.15 -30.21 -15.53
N LEU A 31 9.24 -28.88 -15.51
CA LEU A 31 9.43 -28.04 -16.68
C LEU A 31 10.45 -26.96 -16.34
N GLU A 32 11.65 -27.08 -16.88
CA GLU A 32 12.68 -26.04 -16.84
C GLU A 32 12.91 -25.50 -18.25
N VAL A 33 12.85 -24.18 -18.38
CA VAL A 33 13.12 -23.46 -19.63
C VAL A 33 14.33 -22.57 -19.40
N VAL A 34 15.47 -22.97 -19.95
CA VAL A 34 16.74 -22.22 -19.81
C VAL A 34 16.91 -21.28 -20.99
N GLY A 35 17.14 -20.01 -20.70
CA GLY A 35 17.37 -18.97 -21.71
C GLY A 35 18.80 -18.94 -22.25
N LYS A 36 19.04 -18.09 -23.26
CA LYS A 36 20.38 -17.82 -23.83
C LYS A 36 20.71 -16.33 -23.75
N PRO A 37 21.05 -15.80 -22.56
CA PRO A 37 21.12 -14.35 -22.31
C PRO A 37 22.20 -13.60 -23.14
N ASN A 38 23.18 -14.31 -23.70
CA ASN A 38 24.26 -13.71 -24.50
C ASN A 38 24.06 -13.86 -26.01
N ASP A 39 23.01 -14.56 -26.47
CA ASP A 39 22.70 -14.71 -27.90
C ASP A 39 21.69 -13.65 -28.33
N THR A 40 22.17 -12.60 -29.00
CA THR A 40 21.32 -11.49 -29.46
C THR A 40 20.25 -11.87 -30.48
N ASN A 41 20.32 -13.07 -31.07
CA ASN A 41 19.32 -13.60 -32.00
C ASN A 41 18.42 -14.65 -31.34
N HIS A 42 18.52 -14.83 -30.03
CA HIS A 42 17.64 -15.69 -29.23
C HIS A 42 16.70 -14.84 -28.37
N PHE A 43 15.40 -15.07 -28.52
CA PHE A 43 14.38 -14.35 -27.77
C PHE A 43 13.88 -15.20 -26.60
N ASP A 44 14.39 -14.94 -25.40
CA ASP A 44 14.01 -15.64 -24.17
C ASP A 44 12.56 -15.30 -23.75
N GLY A 45 11.71 -16.31 -23.56
CA GLY A 45 10.37 -16.11 -23.01
C GLY A 45 9.40 -17.27 -23.23
N ILE A 46 8.27 -17.22 -22.53
CA ILE A 46 7.13 -18.12 -22.73
C ILE A 46 5.92 -17.27 -23.10
N ILE A 47 5.35 -17.50 -24.28
CA ILE A 47 4.11 -16.84 -24.70
C ILE A 47 2.93 -17.77 -24.37
N PRO A 48 2.11 -17.46 -23.34
CA PRO A 48 0.89 -18.22 -23.09
C PRO A 48 -0.15 -17.96 -24.19
N PRO A 49 -1.21 -18.78 -24.30
CA PRO A 49 -2.28 -18.55 -25.27
C PRO A 49 -2.82 -17.12 -25.22
N ARG A 50 -2.84 -16.46 -26.37
CA ARG A 50 -3.43 -15.13 -26.56
C ARG A 50 -4.91 -15.27 -26.84
N ILE A 51 -5.75 -14.60 -26.07
CA ILE A 51 -7.21 -14.69 -26.18
C ILE A 51 -7.83 -13.35 -25.81
N THR A 52 -8.92 -12.92 -26.46
CA THR A 52 -9.63 -11.71 -26.03
C THR A 52 -10.47 -11.99 -24.78
N GLY A 53 -10.77 -10.98 -23.96
CA GLY A 53 -11.69 -11.13 -22.84
C GLY A 53 -13.05 -11.68 -23.25
N ASN A 54 -13.57 -11.27 -24.41
CA ASN A 54 -14.83 -11.78 -24.96
C ASN A 54 -14.76 -13.27 -25.35
N GLN A 55 -13.69 -13.72 -26.00
CA GLN A 55 -13.50 -15.15 -26.31
C GLN A 55 -13.31 -16.00 -25.05
N LEU A 56 -12.75 -15.42 -23.99
CA LEU A 56 -12.63 -16.11 -22.72
C LEU A 56 -13.97 -16.17 -21.99
N ALA A 57 -14.82 -15.15 -22.13
CA ALA A 57 -16.18 -15.12 -21.58
C ALA A 57 -17.09 -16.21 -22.15
N THR A 58 -16.83 -16.67 -23.39
CA THR A 58 -17.56 -17.80 -24.00
C THR A 58 -17.11 -19.17 -23.50
N LYS A 59 -16.10 -19.24 -22.62
CA LYS A 59 -15.55 -20.49 -22.09
C LYS A 59 -15.79 -20.60 -20.59
N THR A 60 -16.09 -21.81 -20.13
CA THR A 60 -16.24 -22.12 -18.70
C THR A 60 -15.06 -22.96 -18.24
N TYR A 61 -14.26 -22.41 -17.33
CA TYR A 61 -13.14 -23.11 -16.69
C TYR A 61 -13.61 -23.68 -15.35
N SER A 62 -13.49 -24.99 -15.17
CA SER A 62 -13.77 -25.63 -13.88
C SER A 62 -12.58 -25.52 -12.91
N ILE A 63 -12.78 -25.82 -11.63
CA ILE A 63 -11.73 -25.81 -10.59
C ILE A 63 -10.51 -26.65 -11.01
N ALA A 64 -10.70 -27.72 -11.76
CA ALA A 64 -9.62 -28.56 -12.28
C ALA A 64 -8.66 -27.84 -13.25
N LYS A 65 -9.01 -26.63 -13.71
CA LYS A 65 -8.19 -25.78 -14.58
C LYS A 65 -7.54 -24.61 -13.84
N LYS A 66 -7.60 -24.62 -12.50
CA LYS A 66 -6.87 -23.67 -11.65
C LYS A 66 -5.38 -23.68 -12.02
N GLY A 67 -4.80 -22.49 -12.13
CA GLY A 67 -3.42 -22.29 -12.56
C GLY A 67 -3.25 -22.19 -14.08
N ALA A 68 -4.31 -22.30 -14.87
CA ALA A 68 -4.24 -21.98 -16.30
C ALA A 68 -3.83 -20.52 -16.50
N VAL A 69 -2.92 -20.26 -17.43
CA VAL A 69 -2.39 -18.93 -17.73
C VAL A 69 -2.72 -18.56 -19.17
N VAL A 70 -3.15 -17.32 -19.38
CA VAL A 70 -3.41 -16.74 -20.70
C VAL A 70 -2.89 -15.31 -20.74
N PHE A 71 -2.64 -14.80 -21.95
CA PHE A 71 -2.51 -13.38 -22.17
C PHE A 71 -3.83 -12.87 -22.76
N ALA A 72 -4.57 -12.05 -22.00
CA ALA A 72 -5.75 -11.39 -22.52
C ALA A 72 -5.31 -10.27 -23.46
N THR A 73 -5.72 -10.28 -24.73
CA THR A 73 -5.29 -9.25 -25.70
C THR A 73 -6.12 -7.97 -25.63
N THR A 74 -7.32 -8.05 -25.05
CA THR A 74 -8.29 -6.95 -24.86
C THR A 74 -9.21 -7.30 -23.70
N SER A 75 -9.86 -6.28 -23.13
CA SER A 75 -10.86 -6.45 -22.08
C SER A 75 -12.12 -7.19 -22.56
N ALA A 76 -12.88 -7.77 -21.62
CA ALA A 76 -14.21 -8.27 -21.94
C ALA A 76 -15.21 -7.11 -22.03
N SER A 77 -16.09 -7.13 -23.03
CA SER A 77 -17.15 -6.12 -23.20
C SER A 77 -18.19 -6.19 -22.08
N ASN A 78 -18.38 -7.36 -21.46
CA ASN A 78 -19.21 -7.56 -20.28
C ASN A 78 -18.39 -8.19 -19.15
N LEU A 79 -18.08 -7.40 -18.12
CA LEU A 79 -17.29 -7.80 -16.95
C LEU A 79 -18.16 -8.57 -15.94
N SER A 80 -18.49 -9.82 -16.26
CA SER A 80 -19.28 -10.69 -15.40
C SER A 80 -18.76 -12.13 -15.40
N GLY A 81 -19.26 -12.95 -14.47
CA GLY A 81 -18.83 -14.34 -14.31
C GLY A 81 -17.31 -14.46 -14.13
N GLN A 82 -16.70 -15.42 -14.81
CA GLN A 82 -15.27 -15.73 -14.66
C GLN A 82 -14.33 -14.65 -15.19
N VAL A 83 -14.78 -13.79 -16.11
CA VAL A 83 -13.95 -12.75 -16.76
C VAL A 83 -14.09 -11.38 -16.12
N LYS A 84 -14.73 -11.28 -14.95
CA LYS A 84 -15.01 -10.02 -14.25
C LYS A 84 -13.79 -9.10 -14.10
N ASN A 85 -12.60 -9.65 -13.94
CA ASN A 85 -11.37 -8.87 -13.71
C ASN A 85 -10.53 -8.66 -14.98
N ILE A 86 -11.01 -9.05 -16.17
CA ILE A 86 -10.29 -8.86 -17.44
C ILE A 86 -10.61 -7.49 -18.02
N THR A 87 -10.03 -6.46 -17.39
CA THR A 87 -10.28 -5.04 -17.66
C THR A 87 -9.33 -4.44 -18.70
N GLU A 88 -8.22 -5.12 -19.01
CA GLU A 88 -7.20 -4.63 -19.94
C GLU A 88 -6.42 -5.76 -20.61
N ALA A 89 -5.49 -5.41 -21.50
CA ALA A 89 -4.60 -6.35 -22.14
C ALA A 89 -3.43 -6.70 -21.20
N ALA A 90 -3.46 -7.88 -20.60
CA ALA A 90 -2.48 -8.30 -19.59
C ALA A 90 -2.40 -9.84 -19.48
N PRO A 91 -1.35 -10.39 -18.83
CA PRO A 91 -1.36 -11.79 -18.40
C PRO A 91 -2.35 -12.03 -17.25
N TYR A 92 -3.11 -13.12 -17.35
CA TYR A 92 -4.08 -13.58 -16.36
C TYR A 92 -3.89 -15.05 -16.00
N TYR A 93 -4.15 -15.42 -14.75
CA TYR A 93 -4.27 -16.82 -14.32
C TYR A 93 -5.67 -17.13 -13.79
N PHE A 94 -6.13 -18.36 -13.97
CA PHE A 94 -7.39 -18.82 -13.41
C PHE A 94 -7.21 -19.29 -11.97
N ASP A 95 -7.87 -18.66 -11.00
CA ASP A 95 -7.72 -18.97 -9.57
C ASP A 95 -8.58 -20.15 -9.08
N GLY A 96 -9.42 -20.69 -9.96
CA GLY A 96 -10.43 -21.72 -9.67
C GLY A 96 -11.87 -21.22 -9.78
N ASN A 97 -12.07 -19.90 -9.71
CA ASN A 97 -13.36 -19.22 -9.81
C ASN A 97 -13.35 -18.11 -10.87
N LEU A 98 -12.36 -17.22 -10.81
CA LEU A 98 -12.20 -16.03 -11.65
C LEU A 98 -10.83 -16.03 -12.35
N TRP A 99 -10.75 -15.32 -13.47
CA TRP A 99 -9.49 -14.90 -14.06
C TRP A 99 -8.93 -13.72 -13.27
N GLN A 100 -7.72 -13.86 -12.75
CA GLN A 100 -7.01 -12.83 -11.97
C GLN A 100 -5.83 -12.29 -12.77
N PRO A 101 -5.62 -10.97 -12.81
CA PRO A 101 -4.42 -10.41 -13.43
C PRO A 101 -3.17 -10.84 -12.65
N PHE A 102 -2.07 -11.07 -13.36
CA PHE A 102 -0.76 -11.26 -12.70
C PHE A 102 -0.27 -9.97 -12.04
N SER A 103 -0.64 -8.81 -12.61
CA SER A 103 -0.55 -7.53 -11.92
C SER A 103 -1.60 -7.51 -10.82
N LYS A 104 -1.19 -7.73 -9.58
CA LYS A 104 -2.02 -7.35 -8.43
C LYS A 104 -2.22 -5.85 -8.54
N GLU A 105 -3.40 -5.39 -8.96
CA GLU A 105 -3.79 -4.02 -8.70
C GLU A 105 -3.68 -3.84 -7.18
N ILE A 106 -2.63 -3.12 -6.76
CA ILE A 106 -2.50 -2.72 -5.38
C ILE A 106 -3.58 -1.66 -5.23
N ALA A 107 -4.73 -2.01 -4.62
CA ALA A 107 -5.69 -1.04 -4.14
C ALA A 107 -4.91 0.12 -3.52
N PRO A 108 -5.19 1.38 -3.87
CA PRO A 108 -4.30 2.47 -3.48
C PRO A 108 -4.05 2.41 -1.99
N ILE A 109 -2.78 2.38 -1.57
CA ILE A 109 -2.45 2.33 -0.17
C ILE A 109 -2.60 3.75 0.37
N GLU A 110 -3.45 3.92 1.38
CA GLU A 110 -3.44 5.10 2.21
C GLU A 110 -2.26 5.00 3.18
N TYR A 111 -1.44 6.04 3.18
CA TYR A 111 -0.35 6.17 4.14
C TYR A 111 -0.76 7.16 5.21
N GLN A 112 -0.80 6.70 6.45
CA GLN A 112 -1.22 7.46 7.61
C GLN A 112 -0.04 7.68 8.56
N ILE A 113 0.23 8.93 8.91
CA ILE A 113 1.10 9.28 10.04
C ILE A 113 0.25 9.87 11.16
N ILE A 114 0.37 9.30 12.34
CA ILE A 114 -0.24 9.82 13.57
C ILE A 114 0.87 10.50 14.37
N LEU A 115 0.79 11.82 14.51
CA LEU A 115 1.65 12.59 15.40
C LEU A 115 0.90 12.87 16.70
N SER A 116 1.34 12.24 17.78
CA SER A 116 0.82 12.48 19.13
C SER A 116 1.63 13.54 19.87
N PHE A 117 0.95 14.39 20.64
CA PHE A 117 1.60 15.41 21.46
C PHE A 117 1.71 14.96 22.92
N ASP A 118 2.92 15.05 23.46
CA ASP A 118 3.21 14.76 24.87
C ASP A 118 3.40 16.07 25.66
N PRO A 119 2.41 16.51 26.44
CA PRO A 119 2.44 17.78 27.17
C PRO A 119 3.47 17.81 28.30
N ASN A 120 3.98 16.64 28.72
CA ASN A 120 4.91 16.52 29.84
C ASN A 120 6.37 16.42 29.38
N SER A 121 6.59 16.28 28.08
CA SER A 121 7.91 16.08 27.47
C SER A 121 8.38 17.31 26.71
N THR A 122 9.70 17.45 26.60
CA THR A 122 10.38 18.43 25.74
C THR A 122 11.16 17.75 24.61
N THR A 123 10.99 16.43 24.44
CA THR A 123 11.71 15.66 23.43
C THR A 123 11.31 16.12 22.02
N ALA A 124 12.29 16.19 21.14
CA ALA A 124 12.05 16.46 19.72
C ALA A 124 11.20 15.35 19.07
N LEU A 125 10.76 15.58 17.83
CA LEU A 125 10.00 14.62 17.06
C LEU A 125 10.70 13.25 17.04
N THR A 126 10.00 12.20 17.48
CA THR A 126 10.54 10.84 17.57
C THR A 126 9.55 9.85 16.95
N ALA A 127 10.02 8.99 16.05
CA ALA A 127 9.21 7.89 15.53
C ALA A 127 9.02 6.83 16.63
N THR A 128 7.78 6.42 16.89
CA THR A 128 7.45 5.38 17.87
C THR A 128 7.10 4.04 17.22
N SER A 129 6.95 4.01 15.90
CA SER A 129 6.78 2.79 15.12
C SER A 129 7.51 2.86 13.77
N THR A 130 7.65 1.70 13.14
CA THR A 130 7.87 1.59 11.69
C THR A 130 6.52 1.60 10.96
N TRP A 131 6.55 1.65 9.63
CA TRP A 131 5.34 1.48 8.82
C TRP A 131 4.74 0.09 9.01
N SER A 132 3.45 0.04 9.32
CA SER A 132 2.72 -1.23 9.42
C SER A 132 2.51 -1.87 8.05
N ALA A 133 2.29 -3.18 8.03
CA ALA A 133 1.71 -3.83 6.85
C ALA A 133 0.36 -3.14 6.50
N PRO A 134 0.06 -2.91 5.21
CA PRO A 134 -1.23 -2.33 4.83
C PRO A 134 -2.40 -3.24 5.22
N VAL A 135 -3.35 -2.71 5.98
CA VAL A 135 -4.55 -3.44 6.44
C VAL A 135 -5.83 -2.67 6.12
N ASN A 136 -6.94 -3.39 5.98
CA ASN A 136 -8.25 -2.76 5.77
C ASN A 136 -8.88 -2.37 7.12
N TYR A 137 -8.64 -1.14 7.58
CA TYR A 137 -9.18 -0.65 8.85
C TYR A 137 -10.71 -0.47 8.84
N SER A 138 -11.31 -0.26 7.67
CA SER A 138 -12.75 0.05 7.55
C SER A 138 -13.63 -1.19 7.33
N GLY A 139 -13.04 -2.38 7.18
CA GLY A 139 -13.76 -3.60 6.82
C GLY A 139 -14.48 -3.53 5.46
N ASN A 140 -14.27 -2.46 4.69
CA ASN A 140 -14.97 -2.20 3.43
C ASN A 140 -14.12 -2.73 2.28
N THR A 141 -14.65 -3.67 1.51
CA THR A 141 -13.98 -4.25 0.33
C THR A 141 -13.68 -3.24 -0.79
N ASN A 142 -14.28 -2.05 -0.75
CA ASN A 142 -14.04 -0.95 -1.68
C ASN A 142 -13.16 0.17 -1.10
N ALA A 143 -12.58 -0.02 0.09
CA ALA A 143 -11.68 0.95 0.72
C ALA A 143 -10.20 0.63 0.46
N TYR A 144 -9.39 1.68 0.53
CA TYR A 144 -7.94 1.62 0.52
C TYR A 144 -7.41 0.75 1.66
N LEU A 145 -6.30 0.05 1.44
CA LEU A 145 -5.51 -0.51 2.54
C LEU A 145 -4.76 0.63 3.21
N THR A 146 -4.73 0.69 4.53
CA THR A 146 -4.01 1.73 5.26
C THR A 146 -2.75 1.15 5.89
N SER A 147 -1.61 1.77 5.60
CA SER A 147 -0.35 1.58 6.33
C SER A 147 -0.17 2.75 7.28
N THR A 148 0.18 2.47 8.53
CA THR A 148 0.29 3.48 9.59
C THR A 148 1.70 3.54 10.16
N LYS A 149 2.18 4.75 10.43
CA LYS A 149 3.39 5.02 11.22
C LYS A 149 3.08 6.05 12.30
N THR A 150 3.64 5.89 13.50
CA THR A 150 3.36 6.77 14.63
C THR A 150 4.60 7.58 15.04
N TYR A 151 4.33 8.83 15.43
CA TYR A 151 5.30 9.78 15.92
C TYR A 151 4.82 10.38 17.24
N THR A 152 5.76 10.81 18.07
CA THR A 152 5.50 11.63 19.25
C THR A 152 6.40 12.87 19.24
N ILE A 153 5.92 13.98 19.80
CA ILE A 153 6.71 15.17 20.05
C ILE A 153 6.34 15.76 21.42
N GLY A 154 7.35 16.21 22.17
CA GLY A 154 7.16 16.89 23.43
C GLY A 154 6.66 18.32 23.24
N THR A 155 5.57 18.68 23.91
CA THR A 155 4.90 19.97 23.77
C THR A 155 4.89 20.79 25.05
N LYS A 156 5.63 20.38 26.10
CA LYS A 156 5.71 21.11 27.37
C LYS A 156 6.11 22.57 27.19
N ASN A 157 7.05 22.85 26.29
CA ASN A 157 7.51 24.22 25.98
C ASN A 157 6.61 24.98 25.01
N PHE A 158 5.57 24.32 24.47
CA PHE A 158 4.66 24.87 23.46
C PHE A 158 3.25 25.09 24.05
N GLY A 159 3.17 25.40 25.34
CA GLY A 159 1.89 25.53 26.05
C GLY A 159 1.27 24.18 26.43
N GLY A 160 2.06 23.10 26.51
CA GLY A 160 1.58 21.78 26.93
C GLY A 160 0.44 21.27 26.06
N LEU A 161 0.58 21.38 24.73
CA LEU A 161 -0.46 20.94 23.80
C LEU A 161 -0.74 19.44 23.95
N LYS A 162 -2.00 19.07 23.98
CA LYS A 162 -2.49 17.69 23.99
C LYS A 162 -3.23 17.39 22.68
N GLY A 163 -3.39 16.10 22.39
CA GLY A 163 -3.99 15.63 21.14
C GLY A 163 -2.93 15.30 20.10
N GLY A 164 -3.16 15.70 18.85
CA GLY A 164 -2.23 15.40 17.77
C GLY A 164 -2.64 15.89 16.40
N VAL A 165 -1.84 15.49 15.42
CA VAL A 165 -2.04 15.80 14.00
C VAL A 165 -2.00 14.51 13.20
N LEU A 166 -3.01 14.33 12.35
CA LEU A 166 -3.16 13.19 11.46
C LEU A 166 -2.79 13.60 10.05
N PHE A 167 -1.80 12.95 9.46
CA PHE A 167 -1.42 13.11 8.07
C PHE A 167 -1.88 11.88 7.30
N ARG A 168 -2.66 12.08 6.23
CA ARG A 168 -3.13 11.02 5.35
C ARG A 168 -2.73 11.31 3.92
N LYS A 169 -2.20 10.31 3.24
CA LYS A 169 -1.87 10.41 1.81
C LYS A 169 -2.46 9.23 1.06
N VAL A 170 -3.25 9.52 0.04
CA VAL A 170 -3.78 8.50 -0.88
C VAL A 170 -3.81 9.06 -2.29
N GLN A 171 -3.21 8.34 -3.24
CA GLN A 171 -3.12 8.74 -4.65
C GLN A 171 -2.66 10.19 -4.89
N GLY A 172 -1.71 10.67 -4.09
CA GLY A 172 -1.21 12.05 -4.19
C GLY A 172 -2.07 13.09 -3.46
N ILE A 173 -3.29 12.79 -3.05
CA ILE A 173 -4.08 13.66 -2.16
C ILE A 173 -3.49 13.57 -0.76
N VAL A 174 -3.18 14.72 -0.16
CA VAL A 174 -2.62 14.82 1.20
C VAL A 174 -3.57 15.62 2.06
N ASN A 175 -4.08 14.98 3.11
CA ASN A 175 -4.96 15.59 4.10
C ASN A 175 -4.21 15.70 5.44
N VAL A 176 -4.22 16.88 6.04
CA VAL A 176 -3.69 17.11 7.38
C VAL A 176 -4.81 17.58 8.28
N ARG A 177 -5.03 16.85 9.37
CA ARG A 177 -6.10 17.13 10.34
C ARG A 177 -5.51 17.35 11.72
N PHE A 178 -5.82 18.50 12.29
CA PHE A 178 -5.47 18.86 13.65
C PHE A 178 -6.62 18.50 14.57
N GLN A 179 -6.27 17.93 15.72
CA GLN A 179 -7.16 17.76 16.85
C GLN A 179 -6.34 18.01 18.11
N ILE A 180 -6.27 19.26 18.54
CA ILE A 180 -5.35 19.71 19.59
C ILE A 180 -6.04 20.62 20.59
N TYR A 181 -5.54 20.66 21.81
CA TYR A 181 -5.97 21.64 22.82
C TYR A 181 -4.83 21.93 23.79
N ARG A 182 -4.98 22.98 24.59
CA ARG A 182 -3.97 23.36 25.59
C ARG A 182 -4.22 22.60 26.89
N SER A 183 -3.18 22.09 27.55
CA SER A 183 -3.38 21.54 28.89
C SER A 183 -3.64 22.66 29.91
N SER A 184 -4.55 22.43 30.87
CA SER A 184 -4.89 23.40 31.92
C SER A 184 -3.76 23.65 32.92
N ASP A 185 -2.83 22.70 33.05
CA ASP A 185 -1.63 22.72 33.90
C ASP A 185 -0.36 23.12 33.13
N SER A 186 -0.50 23.61 31.89
CA SER A 186 0.65 24.01 31.07
C SER A 186 1.37 25.25 31.61
N SER A 187 2.69 25.29 31.43
CA SER A 187 3.49 26.49 31.65
C SER A 187 2.93 27.68 30.83
N PRO A 188 3.14 28.93 31.30
CA PRO A 188 2.68 30.12 30.58
C PRO A 188 3.19 30.16 29.13
N ILE A 189 2.35 30.64 28.21
CA ILE A 189 2.71 30.79 26.80
C ILE A 189 3.65 31.99 26.66
N SER A 190 4.93 31.72 26.42
CA SER A 190 5.98 32.74 26.30
C SER A 190 6.37 33.09 24.86
N GLY A 191 5.78 32.42 23.86
CA GLY A 191 6.06 32.67 22.44
C GLY A 191 5.30 31.74 21.50
N ASN A 192 5.68 31.77 20.23
CA ASN A 192 5.11 30.89 19.20
C ASN A 192 5.55 29.43 19.44
N ALA A 193 4.67 28.47 19.15
CA ALA A 193 5.07 27.08 19.06
C ALA A 193 5.68 26.81 17.68
N PHE A 194 6.92 26.32 17.66
CA PHE A 194 7.59 25.87 16.44
C PHE A 194 7.97 24.40 16.59
N MET A 195 7.25 23.53 15.90
CA MET A 195 7.45 22.08 15.98
C MET A 195 8.03 21.58 14.67
N ASN A 196 9.33 21.25 14.66
CA ASN A 196 9.98 20.65 13.49
C ASN A 196 9.41 19.24 13.24
N ILE A 197 8.89 19.03 12.03
CA ILE A 197 8.33 17.76 11.59
C ILE A 197 8.99 17.24 10.30
N SER A 198 10.24 17.63 10.04
CA SER A 198 10.98 17.26 8.84
C SER A 198 11.02 15.75 8.57
N ASN A 199 11.13 14.91 9.62
CA ASN A 199 11.08 13.46 9.43
C ASN A 199 9.73 12.96 8.90
N ILE A 200 8.61 13.61 9.25
CA ILE A 200 7.29 13.29 8.70
C ILE A 200 7.26 13.62 7.20
N TYR A 201 7.82 14.76 6.80
CA TYR A 201 7.98 15.11 5.38
C TYR A 201 8.86 14.09 4.64
N SER A 202 9.93 13.61 5.28
CA SER A 202 10.79 12.58 4.69
C SER A 202 10.07 11.24 4.50
N ASP A 203 9.10 10.89 5.35
CA ASP A 203 8.32 9.66 5.20
C ASP A 203 7.15 9.83 4.22
N ILE A 204 6.24 10.79 4.45
CA ILE A 204 5.00 10.92 3.68
C ILE A 204 5.19 11.72 2.38
N GLY A 205 6.30 12.47 2.28
CA GLY A 205 6.61 13.37 1.21
C GLY A 205 5.97 14.74 1.39
N TYR A 206 5.39 15.27 0.32
CA TYR A 206 4.76 16.58 0.29
C TYR A 206 3.64 16.71 1.34
N ILE A 207 3.67 17.82 2.08
CA ILE A 207 2.58 18.34 2.91
C ILE A 207 2.31 19.76 2.38
N PRO A 208 1.04 20.20 2.25
CA PRO A 208 0.72 21.52 1.75
C PRO A 208 1.27 22.63 2.64
N ASN A 209 1.97 23.60 2.04
CA ASN A 209 2.37 24.83 2.72
C ASN A 209 1.16 25.77 2.79
N GLN A 210 0.42 25.76 3.90
CA GLN A 210 -0.86 26.44 4.04
C GLN A 210 -1.12 26.90 5.49
N ILE A 211 -2.00 27.89 5.61
CA ILE A 211 -2.59 28.28 6.89
C ILE A 211 -3.75 27.33 7.19
N VAL A 212 -3.69 26.69 8.36
CA VAL A 212 -4.76 25.89 8.94
C VAL A 212 -5.57 26.80 9.86
N LEU A 213 -6.85 26.98 9.57
CA LEU A 213 -7.75 27.74 10.45
C LEU A 213 -8.28 26.79 11.53
N LEU A 214 -7.73 26.92 12.73
CA LEU A 214 -8.16 26.15 13.88
C LEU A 214 -9.40 26.80 14.50
N HIS A 215 -10.32 25.97 14.95
CA HIS A 215 -11.58 26.40 15.56
C HIS A 215 -12.10 25.33 16.52
N THR A 216 -13.05 25.68 17.37
CA THR A 216 -13.80 24.69 18.16
C THR A 216 -15.09 24.35 17.41
N GLU A 217 -15.74 23.22 17.73
CA GLU A 217 -17.01 22.88 17.08
C GLU A 217 -18.04 24.01 17.27
N ASN A 218 -18.72 24.39 16.19
CA ASN A 218 -19.72 25.47 16.15
C ASN A 218 -19.21 26.87 16.52
N SER A 219 -17.89 27.12 16.49
CA SER A 219 -17.32 28.44 16.74
C SER A 219 -17.29 29.33 15.50
N SER A 220 -17.53 30.62 15.67
CA SER A 220 -17.26 31.67 14.67
C SER A 220 -15.84 32.25 14.78
N GLN A 221 -15.09 31.89 15.82
CA GLN A 221 -13.72 32.32 16.04
C GLN A 221 -12.74 31.31 15.45
N PHE A 222 -11.89 31.80 14.56
CA PHE A 222 -10.82 31.05 13.93
C PHE A 222 -9.47 31.63 14.34
N PHE A 223 -8.49 30.76 14.57
CA PHE A 223 -7.11 31.16 14.84
C PHE A 223 -6.14 30.36 13.97
N PRO A 224 -5.09 31.00 13.42
CA PRO A 224 -4.21 30.34 12.46
C PRO A 224 -3.23 29.39 13.13
N ALA A 225 -2.93 28.28 12.46
CA ALA A 225 -1.68 27.55 12.53
C ALA A 225 -1.08 27.47 11.13
N LEU A 226 0.23 27.35 11.01
CA LEU A 226 0.92 27.30 9.72
C LEU A 226 1.60 25.95 9.54
N LEU A 227 1.40 25.36 8.38
CA LEU A 227 2.24 24.29 7.87
C LEU A 227 3.19 24.93 6.87
N GLU A 228 4.45 25.07 7.24
CA GLU A 228 5.50 25.61 6.35
C GLU A 228 6.87 25.29 6.92
N ASN A 229 7.92 25.39 6.11
CA ASN A 229 9.31 25.22 6.53
C ASN A 229 9.56 23.90 7.29
N TYR A 230 8.94 22.81 6.85
CA TYR A 230 9.02 21.49 7.49
C TYR A 230 8.59 21.49 8.97
N ALA A 231 7.71 22.43 9.36
CA ALA A 231 7.28 22.61 10.73
C ALA A 231 5.76 22.86 10.83
N ILE A 232 5.24 22.60 12.02
CA ILE A 232 3.95 23.12 12.47
C ILE A 232 4.25 24.35 13.31
N GLN A 233 3.71 25.50 12.91
CA GLN A 233 3.86 26.74 13.66
C GLN A 233 2.51 27.21 14.19
N ILE A 234 2.43 27.53 15.48
CA ILE A 234 1.21 28.06 16.09
C ILE A 234 1.59 29.39 16.77
N PRO A 235 1.11 30.54 16.26
CA PRO A 235 1.37 31.83 16.87
C PRO A 235 0.94 31.89 18.34
N GLN A 236 1.65 32.67 19.15
CA GLN A 236 1.33 32.89 20.56
C GLN A 236 -0.13 33.33 20.78
N THR A 237 -0.64 34.18 19.90
CA THR A 237 -2.04 34.66 19.95
C THR A 237 -3.03 33.52 19.73
N SER A 238 -2.76 32.62 18.79
CA SER A 238 -3.55 31.41 18.55
C SER A 238 -3.50 30.47 19.76
N LEU A 239 -2.31 30.21 20.31
CA LEU A 239 -2.15 29.38 21.52
C LEU A 239 -2.93 29.95 22.71
N SER A 240 -2.95 31.27 22.86
CA SER A 240 -3.65 31.97 23.94
C SER A 240 -5.17 31.91 23.78
N ALA A 241 -5.66 31.82 22.54
CA ALA A 241 -7.08 31.70 22.22
C ALA A 241 -7.60 30.25 22.29
N MET A 242 -6.71 29.24 22.31
CA MET A 242 -7.11 27.84 22.39
C MET A 242 -7.76 27.48 23.73
N SER A 243 -8.78 26.63 23.66
CA SER A 243 -9.41 26.05 24.83
C SER A 243 -8.43 25.19 25.64
N THR A 244 -8.59 25.23 26.96
CA THR A 244 -7.89 24.34 27.90
C THR A 244 -8.62 23.05 28.22
N SER A 245 -9.85 22.90 27.72
CA SER A 245 -10.80 21.87 28.19
C SER A 245 -11.43 21.06 27.08
N TYR A 246 -11.34 21.51 25.83
CA TYR A 246 -11.91 20.83 24.67
C TYR A 246 -11.04 21.02 23.43
N TYR A 247 -11.16 20.10 22.48
CA TYR A 247 -10.38 20.10 21.26
C TYR A 247 -10.71 21.30 20.37
N THR A 248 -9.66 21.77 19.73
CA THR A 248 -9.68 22.64 18.56
C THR A 248 -9.29 21.78 17.36
N TYR A 249 -9.95 22.04 16.25
CA TYR A 249 -9.87 21.27 15.02
C TYR A 249 -9.48 22.18 13.87
N GLY A 250 -8.82 21.62 12.87
CA GLY A 250 -8.60 22.30 11.61
C GLY A 250 -8.06 21.33 10.58
N GLU A 251 -8.40 21.56 9.32
CA GLU A 251 -8.10 20.63 8.24
C GLU A 251 -7.60 21.40 7.03
N VAL A 252 -6.60 20.83 6.36
CA VAL A 252 -6.10 21.32 5.07
C VAL A 252 -5.84 20.15 4.15
N GLN A 253 -6.00 20.42 2.85
CA GLN A 253 -5.77 19.44 1.80
C GLN A 253 -4.84 20.02 0.72
N GLY A 254 -3.95 19.18 0.22
CA GLY A 254 -3.08 19.48 -0.92
C GLY A 254 -2.95 18.31 -1.88
N TYR A 255 -2.39 18.59 -3.06
CA TYR A 255 -2.12 17.60 -4.09
C TYR A 255 -0.62 17.48 -4.32
N SER A 256 -0.11 16.25 -4.29
CA SER A 256 1.27 15.89 -4.57
C SER A 256 1.34 15.12 -5.87
N ASN A 257 2.24 15.54 -6.76
CA ASN A 257 2.55 14.80 -8.00
C ASN A 257 3.21 13.44 -7.72
N ARG A 258 3.69 13.20 -6.49
CA ARG A 258 4.20 11.90 -6.06
C ARG A 258 3.08 11.10 -5.43
N ILE A 259 2.67 10.04 -6.11
CA ILE A 259 1.57 9.16 -5.69
C ILE A 259 1.98 8.29 -4.49
N LYS A 260 3.27 7.90 -4.41
CA LYS A 260 3.84 7.08 -3.33
C LYS A 260 4.59 7.94 -2.30
N PRO A 261 4.59 7.55 -1.01
CA PRO A 261 5.43 8.16 0.02
C PRO A 261 6.91 7.88 -0.25
N PHE A 262 7.77 8.63 0.41
CA PHE A 262 9.20 8.39 0.42
C PHE A 262 9.48 7.37 1.52
N LEU A 263 9.52 6.10 1.15
CA LEU A 263 10.00 5.05 2.03
C LEU A 263 11.52 4.97 1.83
N PRO A 264 12.34 5.24 2.85
CA PRO A 264 13.78 5.00 2.78
C PRO A 264 14.11 3.51 2.61
#